data_AF-A0A379WGH2-F1
#
_entry.id   AF-A0A379WGH2-F1
#
_cell.length_a   1.000
_cell.length_b   1.000
_cell.length_c   1.000
_cell.angle_alpha   90.00
_cell.angle_beta   90.00
_cell.angle_gamma   90.00
#
_symmetry.space_group_name_H-M   'P 1'
#
loop_
_entity.id
_entity.type
_entity.pdbx_description
1 polymer ?
#
loop_
_entity_poly.entity_id
_entity_poly.type
_entity_poly.pdbx_seq_one_letter_code
_entity_poly.pdbx_strand_id
1 'polypeptide(L)'
;MSCTRRQFITRVGALAAVSGMAGRVVANTLNINGVRYGMVHDESLCIGCTACMDACREVNNVPEGVSRLTIIRSEPQGTFPDVKYRFFRHSCQHCDHAPCVDVCPTGASFRDAASGIVDVNPDLCVGCQYCIAACPYRVRFIHPVSKTADKCDFCRKTNLKAGKQPACVESCRRRR
;
A
#
# COMPACT_ATOMS: atom_id res chain seq x y z
N MET A 1 54.10 -7.38 -15.38
CA MET A 1 53.21 -8.38 -14.76
C MET A 1 51.84 -8.28 -15.43
N SER A 2 51.52 -9.15 -16.38
CA SER A 2 50.21 -9.19 -17.04
C SER A 2 49.30 -10.17 -16.31
N CYS A 3 48.32 -9.65 -15.57
CA CYS A 3 47.27 -10.49 -14.99
C CYS A 3 46.23 -10.78 -16.08
N THR A 4 46.05 -12.06 -16.43
CA THR A 4 45.08 -12.43 -17.47
C THR A 4 43.65 -12.47 -16.90
N ARG A 5 42.64 -12.14 -17.73
CA ARG A 5 41.21 -12.14 -17.34
C ARG A 5 40.78 -13.44 -16.63
N ARG A 6 41.37 -14.58 -17.01
CA ARG A 6 41.09 -15.88 -16.39
C ARG A 6 41.54 -15.94 -14.93
N GLN A 7 42.72 -15.41 -14.62
CA GLN A 7 43.26 -15.36 -13.26
C GLN A 7 42.50 -14.36 -12.37
N PHE A 8 41.94 -13.29 -12.94
CA PHE A 8 41.08 -12.35 -12.20
C PHE A 8 39.77 -13.00 -11.75
N ILE A 9 39.09 -13.73 -12.64
CA ILE A 9 37.82 -14.40 -12.31
C ILE A 9 38.04 -15.50 -11.27
N THR A 10 39.12 -16.27 -11.36
CA THR A 10 39.42 -17.32 -10.37
C THR A 10 39.74 -16.74 -8.98
N ARG A 11 40.36 -15.56 -8.91
CA ARG A 11 40.68 -14.89 -7.63
C ARG A 11 39.47 -14.20 -7.00
N VAL A 12 38.54 -13.67 -7.80
CA VAL A 12 37.29 -13.08 -7.29
C VAL A 12 36.31 -14.16 -6.82
N GLY A 13 36.23 -15.30 -7.51
CA GLY A 13 35.37 -16.42 -7.10
C GLY A 13 35.74 -17.02 -5.74
N ALA A 14 37.02 -17.01 -5.35
CA ALA A 14 37.47 -17.50 -4.06
C ALA A 14 37.11 -16.57 -2.88
N LEU A 15 36.90 -15.27 -3.13
CA LEU A 15 36.48 -14.30 -2.09
C LEU A 15 34.97 -14.32 -1.83
N ALA A 16 34.16 -14.76 -2.79
CA ALA A 16 32.71 -14.86 -2.62
C ALA A 16 32.27 -16.10 -1.82
N ALA A 17 33.15 -17.10 -1.63
CA ALA A 17 32.79 -18.37 -1.00
C ALA A 17 32.94 -18.39 0.53
N VAL A 18 33.59 -17.40 1.15
CA VAL A 18 33.87 -17.38 2.61
C VAL A 18 33.04 -16.35 3.37
N SER A 19 32.36 -15.43 2.69
CA SER A 19 31.33 -14.56 3.28
C SER A 19 29.92 -15.13 3.08
N GLY A 20 29.80 -16.46 3.10
CA GLY A 20 28.53 -17.15 3.28
C GLY A 20 27.99 -16.94 4.70
N MET A 21 27.74 -15.70 5.11
CA MET A 21 26.65 -15.47 6.04
C MET A 21 25.41 -15.86 5.26
N ALA A 22 24.95 -17.09 5.49
CA ALA A 22 23.56 -17.44 5.38
C ALA A 22 22.78 -16.42 6.22
N GLY A 23 22.50 -15.27 5.61
CA GLY A 23 21.50 -14.34 6.08
C GLY A 23 20.23 -15.16 6.07
N ARG A 24 19.92 -15.75 7.23
CA ARG A 24 18.58 -16.19 7.54
C ARG A 24 17.74 -14.97 7.19
N VAL A 25 17.00 -15.05 6.09
CA VAL A 25 15.81 -14.25 5.92
C VAL A 25 14.90 -14.78 7.01
N VAL A 26 15.13 -14.30 8.24
CA VAL A 26 14.16 -14.43 9.30
C VAL A 26 13.01 -13.62 8.74
N ALA A 27 12.05 -14.30 8.13
CA ALA A 27 10.74 -13.74 7.94
C ALA A 27 10.37 -13.23 9.33
N ASN A 28 10.44 -11.90 9.52
CA ASN A 28 10.03 -11.28 10.76
C ASN A 28 8.56 -11.65 10.88
N THR A 29 8.26 -12.67 11.68
CA THR A 29 6.90 -13.06 11.99
C THR A 29 6.25 -11.82 12.59
N LEU A 30 5.33 -11.23 11.84
CA LEU A 30 4.58 -10.06 12.26
C LEU A 30 3.85 -10.42 13.56
N ASN A 31 4.33 -9.91 14.69
CA ASN A 31 3.74 -10.17 15.98
C ASN A 31 2.55 -9.22 16.17
N ILE A 32 1.42 -9.59 15.54
CA ILE A 32 0.15 -8.86 15.65
C ILE A 32 -0.61 -9.46 16.82
N ASN A 33 -0.76 -8.68 17.89
CA ASN A 33 -1.34 -9.14 19.17
C ASN A 33 -2.88 -9.11 19.19
N GLY A 34 -3.52 -8.75 18.06
CA GLY A 34 -4.97 -8.59 17.95
C GLY A 34 -5.51 -9.05 16.60
N VAL A 35 -6.53 -8.36 16.09
CA VAL A 35 -7.26 -8.76 14.87
C VAL A 35 -6.49 -8.34 13.62
N ARG A 36 -6.18 -9.29 12.74
CA ARG A 36 -5.56 -8.99 11.45
C ARG A 36 -6.61 -8.72 10.38
N TYR A 37 -6.64 -7.49 9.87
CA TYR A 37 -7.60 -7.10 8.83
C TYR A 37 -7.13 -7.47 7.42
N GLY A 38 -8.08 -7.91 6.59
CA GLY A 38 -7.91 -8.08 5.16
C GLY A 38 -9.12 -7.51 4.42
N MET A 39 -8.91 -7.04 3.19
CA MET A 39 -9.99 -6.54 2.33
C MET A 39 -9.92 -7.24 0.98
N VAL A 40 -11.05 -7.81 0.56
CA VAL A 40 -11.22 -8.41 -0.75
C VAL A 40 -12.11 -7.52 -1.60
N HIS A 41 -11.66 -7.22 -2.81
CA HIS A 41 -12.45 -6.50 -3.82
C HIS A 41 -12.64 -7.43 -5.02
N ASP A 42 -13.86 -7.91 -5.21
CA ASP A 42 -14.21 -8.72 -6.38
C ASP A 42 -14.41 -7.81 -7.61
N GLU A 43 -13.42 -7.82 -8.49
CA GLU A 43 -13.41 -7.03 -9.72
C GLU A 43 -14.44 -7.52 -10.75
N SER A 44 -14.92 -8.76 -10.64
CA SER A 44 -15.95 -9.30 -11.53
C SER A 44 -17.34 -8.72 -11.27
N LEU A 45 -17.56 -8.25 -10.03
CA LEU A 45 -18.83 -7.64 -9.60
C LEU A 45 -18.79 -6.12 -9.63
N CYS A 46 -17.61 -5.51 -9.72
CA CYS A 46 -17.46 -4.07 -9.69
C CYS A 46 -18.05 -3.43 -10.95
N ILE A 47 -18.96 -2.48 -10.76
CA ILE A 47 -19.65 -1.76 -11.84
C ILE A 47 -19.14 -0.33 -12.06
N GLY A 48 -18.04 0.04 -11.40
CA GLY A 48 -17.43 1.36 -11.61
C GLY A 48 -18.22 2.56 -11.08
N CYS A 49 -19.20 2.36 -10.20
CA CYS A 49 -20.13 3.42 -9.75
C CYS A 49 -19.54 4.49 -8.80
N THR A 50 -18.25 4.41 -8.47
CA THR A 50 -17.50 5.34 -7.59
C THR A 50 -18.04 5.61 -6.18
N ALA A 51 -19.16 5.02 -5.75
CA ALA A 51 -19.75 5.20 -4.42
C ALA A 51 -18.77 4.91 -3.25
N CYS A 52 -17.81 4.00 -3.48
CA CYS A 52 -16.76 3.71 -2.50
C CYS A 52 -15.74 4.85 -2.35
N MET A 53 -15.47 5.60 -3.43
CA MET A 53 -14.58 6.76 -3.43
C MET A 53 -15.24 7.92 -2.68
N ASP A 54 -16.52 8.19 -2.97
CA ASP A 54 -17.27 9.28 -2.35
C ASP A 54 -17.43 9.05 -0.85
N ALA A 55 -17.84 7.85 -0.43
CA ALA A 55 -17.94 7.50 0.98
C ALA A 55 -16.59 7.57 1.70
N CYS A 56 -15.49 7.18 1.03
CA CYS A 56 -14.15 7.31 1.61
C CYS A 56 -13.77 8.77 1.83
N ARG A 57 -14.09 9.64 0.87
CA ARG A 57 -13.81 11.07 0.95
C ARG A 57 -14.61 11.72 2.07
N GLU A 58 -15.91 11.49 2.12
CA GLU A 58 -16.82 12.06 3.11
C GLU A 58 -16.43 11.65 4.53
N VAL A 59 -16.32 10.34 4.80
CA VAL A 59 -16.04 9.84 6.16
C VAL A 59 -14.68 10.26 6.68
N ASN A 60 -13.68 10.40 5.80
CA ASN A 60 -12.31 10.71 6.20
C ASN A 60 -11.90 12.17 5.91
N ASN A 61 -12.83 13.01 5.47
CA ASN A 61 -12.58 14.41 5.07
C ASN A 61 -11.38 14.56 4.12
N VAL A 62 -11.30 13.70 3.09
CA VAL A 62 -10.17 13.72 2.14
C VAL A 62 -10.28 14.96 1.24
N PRO A 63 -9.26 15.83 1.17
CA PRO A 63 -9.33 17.05 0.38
C PRO A 63 -9.51 16.80 -1.12
N GLU A 64 -9.91 17.86 -1.82
CA GLU A 64 -9.92 17.87 -3.29
C GLU A 64 -8.51 17.71 -3.88
N GLY A 65 -8.44 17.20 -5.11
CA GLY A 65 -7.20 16.94 -5.83
C GLY A 65 -6.44 15.69 -5.38
N VAL A 66 -6.83 15.06 -4.27
CA VAL A 66 -6.23 13.83 -3.75
C VAL A 66 -7.29 12.76 -3.46
N SER A 67 -6.85 11.51 -3.37
CA SER A 67 -7.74 10.39 -3.04
C SER A 67 -7.01 9.28 -2.30
N ARG A 68 -7.69 8.68 -1.31
CA ARG A 68 -7.26 7.45 -0.63
C ARG A 68 -7.64 6.18 -1.39
N LEU A 69 -8.59 6.28 -2.32
CA LEU A 69 -9.18 5.17 -3.07
C LEU A 69 -9.66 5.67 -4.44
N THR A 70 -9.23 5.02 -5.51
CA THR A 70 -9.68 5.32 -6.87
C THR A 70 -10.15 4.04 -7.57
N ILE A 71 -11.25 4.12 -8.33
CA ILE A 71 -11.64 3.07 -9.26
C ILE A 71 -11.05 3.39 -10.63
N ILE A 72 -10.22 2.49 -11.14
CA ILE A 72 -9.59 2.61 -12.46
C ILE A 72 -10.41 1.78 -13.44
N ARG A 73 -10.88 2.42 -14.52
CA ARG A 73 -11.54 1.73 -15.63
C ARG A 73 -10.49 1.22 -16.62
N SER A 74 -10.65 -0.02 -17.07
CA SER A 74 -9.81 -0.57 -18.14
C SER A 74 -10.05 0.11 -19.49
N GLU A 75 -9.16 -0.14 -20.43
CA GLU A 75 -9.48 0.03 -21.85
C GLU A 75 -10.69 -0.84 -22.25
N PRO A 76 -11.46 -0.42 -23.27
CA PRO A 76 -12.55 -1.22 -23.80
C PRO A 76 -12.03 -2.57 -24.28
N GLN A 77 -12.67 -3.65 -23.85
CA GLN A 77 -12.38 -5.01 -24.28
C GLN A 77 -13.48 -5.51 -25.21
N GLY A 78 -13.10 -6.07 -26.35
CA GLY A 78 -14.04 -6.54 -27.37
C GLY A 78 -14.29 -5.53 -28.48
N THR A 79 -15.27 -5.83 -29.32
CA THR A 79 -15.65 -5.03 -30.50
C THR A 79 -17.13 -4.74 -30.45
N PHE A 80 -17.56 -3.61 -31.02
CA PHE A 80 -18.97 -3.25 -31.09
C PHE A 80 -19.82 -4.38 -31.72
N PRO A 81 -21.00 -4.74 -31.15
CA PRO A 81 -21.67 -4.13 -29.99
C PRO A 81 -21.21 -4.66 -28.60
N ASP A 82 -20.38 -5.70 -28.55
CA ASP A 82 -19.99 -6.43 -27.34
C ASP A 82 -18.73 -5.87 -26.66
N VAL A 83 -18.78 -4.59 -26.27
CA VAL A 83 -17.68 -3.94 -25.55
C VAL A 83 -17.88 -4.05 -24.04
N LYS A 84 -16.84 -4.50 -23.33
CA LYS A 84 -16.83 -4.63 -21.86
C LYS A 84 -15.72 -3.78 -21.25
N TYR A 85 -15.94 -3.33 -20.03
CA TYR A 85 -14.95 -2.66 -19.19
C TYR A 85 -14.73 -3.47 -17.92
N ARG A 86 -13.50 -3.44 -17.40
CA ARG A 86 -13.17 -3.92 -16.06
C ARG A 86 -12.85 -2.74 -15.16
N PHE A 87 -13.12 -2.90 -13.87
CA PHE A 87 -12.95 -1.85 -12.87
C PHE A 87 -12.05 -2.35 -11.74
N PHE A 88 -10.90 -1.70 -11.59
CA PHE A 88 -9.88 -2.06 -10.62
C PHE A 88 -9.90 -1.10 -9.43
N ARG A 89 -9.74 -1.65 -8.23
CA ARG A 89 -9.65 -0.85 -7.00
C ARG A 89 -8.21 -0.47 -6.71
N HIS A 90 -7.89 0.81 -6.82
CA HIS A 90 -6.55 1.35 -6.55
C HIS A 90 -6.50 2.06 -5.19
N SER A 91 -5.90 1.42 -4.18
CA SER A 91 -5.67 1.99 -2.84
C SER A 91 -4.49 1.33 -2.11
N CYS A 92 -4.20 1.77 -0.89
CA CYS A 92 -3.27 1.06 0.01
C CYS A 92 -3.67 -0.42 0.14
N GLN A 93 -2.67 -1.29 0.00
CA GLN A 93 -2.80 -2.75 0.14
C GLN A 93 -2.52 -3.24 1.56
N HIS A 94 -2.15 -2.34 2.48
CA HIS A 94 -1.78 -2.67 3.86
C HIS A 94 -0.80 -3.85 3.97
N CYS A 95 0.20 -3.85 3.08
CA CYS A 95 1.15 -4.95 2.88
C CYS A 95 1.76 -5.46 4.20
N ASP A 96 2.03 -6.75 4.30
CA ASP A 96 2.77 -7.37 5.41
C ASP A 96 4.22 -6.88 5.50
N HIS A 97 4.87 -6.81 4.35
CA HIS A 97 6.15 -6.15 4.18
C HIS A 97 5.86 -4.81 3.52
N ALA A 98 6.00 -3.73 4.28
CA ALA A 98 5.60 -2.39 3.85
C ALA A 98 6.85 -1.51 3.71
N PRO A 99 7.46 -1.41 2.51
CA PRO A 99 8.67 -0.61 2.29
C PRO A 99 8.52 0.83 2.75
N CYS A 100 7.31 1.37 2.61
CA CYS A 100 6.93 2.70 3.09
C CYS A 100 7.03 2.92 4.61
N VAL A 101 7.03 1.85 5.42
CA VAL A 101 7.35 1.88 6.86
C VAL A 101 8.85 1.84 7.04
N ASP A 102 9.53 0.90 6.36
CA ASP A 102 10.98 0.67 6.47
C ASP A 102 11.82 1.90 6.11
N VAL A 103 11.39 2.70 5.12
CA VAL A 103 12.12 3.90 4.68
C VAL A 103 11.78 5.17 5.48
N CYS A 104 10.89 5.11 6.47
CA CYS A 104 10.44 6.32 7.16
C CYS A 104 11.44 6.73 8.26
N PRO A 105 12.13 7.88 8.13
CA PRO A 105 13.20 8.24 9.06
C PRO A 105 12.69 8.69 10.43
N THR A 106 11.43 9.13 10.53
CA THR A 106 10.83 9.66 11.77
C THR A 106 9.96 8.66 12.51
N GLY A 107 9.74 7.46 11.95
CA GLY A 107 8.75 6.52 12.46
C GLY A 107 7.29 6.95 12.24
N ALA A 108 7.04 8.02 11.47
CA ALA A 108 5.69 8.49 11.17
C ALA A 108 4.87 7.47 10.37
N SER A 109 5.48 6.74 9.45
CA SER A 109 4.84 5.61 8.76
C SER A 109 5.07 4.37 9.59
N PHE A 110 4.00 3.74 10.07
CA PHE A 110 4.09 2.64 11.02
C PHE A 110 3.08 1.53 10.71
N ARG A 111 3.29 0.37 11.33
CA ARG A 111 2.29 -0.69 11.40
C ARG A 111 1.69 -0.71 12.80
N ASP A 112 0.37 -0.65 12.87
CA ASP A 112 -0.35 -0.79 14.14
C ASP A 112 -0.21 -2.24 14.65
N ALA A 113 0.32 -2.41 15.86
CA ALA A 113 0.63 -3.73 16.42
C ALA A 113 -0.62 -4.54 16.81
N ALA A 114 -1.74 -3.88 17.06
CA ALA A 114 -2.99 -4.55 17.41
C ALA A 114 -3.75 -5.03 16.16
N SER A 115 -3.71 -4.27 15.08
CA SER A 115 -4.54 -4.52 13.89
C SER A 115 -3.78 -4.96 12.64
N GLY A 116 -2.45 -4.76 12.61
CA GLY A 116 -1.62 -4.94 11.42
C GLY A 116 -1.77 -3.84 10.36
N ILE A 117 -2.64 -2.84 10.59
CA ILE A 117 -2.92 -1.76 9.65
C ILE A 117 -1.67 -0.88 9.51
N VAL A 118 -1.15 -0.77 8.29
CA VAL A 118 -0.15 0.27 7.95
C VAL A 118 -0.83 1.63 7.98
N ASP A 119 -0.29 2.60 8.72
CA ASP A 119 -0.86 3.94 8.93
C ASP A 119 0.23 5.03 8.97
N VAL A 120 -0.17 6.30 9.01
CA VAL A 120 0.72 7.45 9.19
C VAL A 120 0.28 8.24 10.43
N ASN A 121 1.25 8.53 11.29
CA ASN A 121 1.13 9.50 12.37
C ASN A 121 1.49 10.89 11.82
N PRO A 122 0.52 11.81 11.69
CA PRO A 122 0.78 13.14 11.14
C PRO A 122 1.73 13.97 12.02
N ASP A 123 1.73 13.77 13.34
CA ASP A 123 2.53 14.59 14.28
C ASP A 123 4.03 14.32 14.17
N LEU A 124 4.42 13.15 13.67
CA LEU A 124 5.82 12.77 13.42
C LEU A 124 6.23 12.97 11.96
N CYS A 125 5.29 13.31 11.07
CA CYS A 125 5.53 13.32 9.64
C CYS A 125 6.13 14.64 9.18
N VAL A 126 7.36 14.60 8.66
CA VAL A 126 8.09 15.78 8.16
C VAL A 126 7.92 16.02 6.65
N GLY A 127 7.00 15.30 5.98
CA GLY A 127 6.70 15.54 4.56
C GLY A 127 7.83 15.16 3.59
N CYS A 128 8.82 14.34 3.98
CA CYS A 128 9.99 14.01 3.16
C CYS A 128 9.72 13.12 1.92
N GLN A 129 8.51 12.60 1.76
CA GLN A 129 8.05 11.81 0.61
C GLN A 129 8.76 10.47 0.35
N TYR A 130 9.68 10.02 1.20
CA TYR A 130 10.35 8.71 1.02
C TYR A 130 9.34 7.55 0.97
N CYS A 131 8.32 7.60 1.82
CA CYS A 131 7.27 6.59 1.82
C CYS A 131 6.42 6.58 0.52
N ILE A 132 6.35 7.72 -0.19
CA ILE A 132 5.66 7.83 -1.48
C ILE A 132 6.52 7.16 -2.56
N ALA A 133 7.81 7.50 -2.63
CA ALA A 133 8.76 6.91 -3.57
C ALA A 133 8.90 5.39 -3.39
N ALA A 134 8.89 4.91 -2.15
CA ALA A 134 9.02 3.48 -1.84
C ALA A 134 7.73 2.66 -2.03
N CYS A 135 6.57 3.29 -2.20
CA CYS A 135 5.31 2.56 -2.32
C CYS A 135 5.17 1.96 -3.74
N PRO A 136 5.19 0.62 -3.92
CA PRO A 136 5.11 0.02 -5.25
C PRO A 136 3.76 0.28 -5.94
N TYR A 137 2.72 0.55 -5.16
CA TYR A 137 1.39 0.85 -5.65
C TYR A 137 1.16 2.35 -5.91
N ARG A 138 2.06 3.25 -5.49
CA ARG A 138 1.89 4.71 -5.67
C ARG A 138 0.54 5.26 -5.15
N VAL A 139 0.11 4.78 -3.99
CA VAL A 139 -1.18 5.09 -3.34
C VAL A 139 -1.05 6.02 -2.13
N ARG A 140 0.12 6.66 -1.99
CA ARG A 140 0.40 7.68 -0.97
C ARG A 140 0.55 9.02 -1.64
N PHE A 141 0.10 10.08 -0.98
CA PHE A 141 0.20 11.45 -1.45
C PHE A 141 0.57 12.39 -0.30
N ILE A 142 0.98 13.62 -0.60
CA ILE A 142 1.10 14.67 0.41
C ILE A 142 -0.25 15.37 0.55
N HIS A 143 -0.79 15.35 1.76
CA HIS A 143 -2.03 16.01 2.08
C HIS A 143 -1.88 17.54 1.86
N PRO A 144 -2.74 18.17 1.06
CA PRO A 144 -2.51 19.55 0.59
C PRO A 144 -2.52 20.60 1.72
N VAL A 145 -3.24 20.33 2.81
CA VAL A 145 -3.32 21.22 3.99
C VAL A 145 -2.23 20.93 5.01
N SER A 146 -2.26 19.76 5.67
CA SER A 146 -1.29 19.38 6.72
C SER A 146 0.16 19.18 6.23
N LYS A 147 0.40 19.05 4.93
CA LYS A 147 1.72 18.73 4.33
C LYS A 147 2.33 17.41 4.81
N THR A 148 1.53 16.55 5.42
CA THR A 148 1.91 15.21 5.86
C THR A 148 1.59 14.18 4.79
N ALA A 149 2.24 13.01 4.84
CA ALA A 149 1.88 11.89 3.97
C ALA A 149 0.52 11.31 4.39
N ASP A 150 -0.35 11.03 3.42
CA ASP A 150 -1.66 10.42 3.63
C ASP A 150 -1.94 9.31 2.61
N LYS A 151 -2.85 8.39 2.97
CA LYS A 151 -3.29 7.21 2.22
C LYS A 151 -4.49 6.55 2.91
N CYS A 152 -5.08 5.53 2.29
CA CYS A 152 -6.05 4.67 2.95
C CYS A 152 -5.50 4.09 4.27
N ASP A 153 -6.30 4.18 5.34
CA ASP A 153 -6.02 3.74 6.70
C ASP A 153 -7.01 2.66 7.17
N PHE A 154 -7.70 1.99 6.24
CA PHE A 154 -8.83 1.09 6.53
C PHE A 154 -9.93 1.73 7.39
N CYS A 155 -10.05 3.06 7.45
CA CYS A 155 -10.95 3.76 8.37
C CYS A 155 -10.62 3.48 9.85
N ARG A 156 -9.36 3.16 10.19
CA ARG A 156 -8.88 2.90 11.56
C ARG A 156 -9.24 4.04 12.52
N LYS A 157 -9.19 5.28 12.05
CA LYS A 157 -9.48 6.49 12.86
C LYS A 157 -10.96 6.89 12.86
N THR A 158 -11.76 6.30 11.97
CA THR A 158 -13.17 6.65 11.70
C THR A 158 -14.07 5.42 11.92
N ASN A 159 -14.60 4.80 10.87
CA ASN A 159 -15.59 3.73 10.98
C ASN A 159 -15.11 2.52 11.82
N LEU A 160 -13.90 2.01 11.58
CA LEU A 160 -13.41 0.85 12.33
C LEU A 160 -13.28 1.17 13.83
N LYS A 161 -12.90 2.41 14.18
CA LYS A 161 -12.86 2.87 15.58
C LYS A 161 -14.23 2.79 16.26
N ALA A 162 -15.30 3.00 15.49
CA ALA A 162 -16.68 2.93 15.95
C ALA A 162 -17.29 1.51 15.86
N GLY A 163 -16.49 0.47 15.58
CA GLY A 163 -16.96 -0.90 15.39
C GLY A 163 -17.74 -1.14 14.09
N LYS A 164 -17.73 -0.16 13.17
CA LYS A 164 -18.37 -0.24 11.85
C LYS A 164 -17.41 -0.80 10.81
N GLN A 165 -17.92 -1.18 9.64
CA GLN A 165 -17.06 -1.57 8.53
C GLN A 165 -16.47 -0.33 7.84
N PRO A 166 -15.33 -0.44 7.13
CA PRO A 166 -14.78 0.71 6.41
C PRO A 166 -15.82 1.33 5.46
N ALA A 167 -15.85 2.65 5.34
CA ALA A 167 -16.91 3.38 4.61
C ALA A 167 -17.13 2.86 3.18
N CYS A 168 -16.04 2.57 2.47
CA CYS A 168 -16.07 2.01 1.12
C CYS A 168 -16.69 0.60 1.03
N VAL A 169 -16.65 -0.17 2.12
CA VAL A 169 -17.28 -1.49 2.24
C VAL A 169 -18.76 -1.32 2.55
N GLU A 170 -19.13 -0.38 3.41
CA GLU A 170 -20.54 -0.08 3.72
C GLU A 170 -21.30 0.50 2.52
N SER A 171 -20.67 1.34 1.70
CA SER A 171 -21.32 1.95 0.55
C SER A 171 -21.39 1.07 -0.71
N CYS A 172 -20.75 -0.10 -0.72
CA CYS A 172 -20.66 -0.93 -1.92
C CYS A 172 -22.03 -1.52 -2.31
N ARG A 173 -22.55 -1.09 -3.47
CA ARG A 173 -23.88 -1.50 -3.98
C ARG A 173 -23.95 -2.95 -4.49
N ARG A 174 -22.80 -3.59 -4.68
CA ARG A 174 -22.66 -4.97 -5.15
C ARG A 174 -22.06 -5.90 -4.09
N ARG A 175 -22.13 -5.49 -2.82
CA ARG A 175 -21.76 -6.30 -1.65
C ARG A 175 -22.80 -7.40 -1.44
N ARG A 176 -22.68 -8.50 -2.18
CA ARG A 176 -23.38 -9.76 -1.89
C ARG A 176 -22.44 -10.72 -1.20
#